data_AF-A0A259KD94-F1
#
_entry.id   AF-A0A259KD94-F1
#
_cell.length_a   1.000
_cell.length_b   1.000
_cell.length_c   1.000
_cell.angle_alpha   90.00
_cell.angle_beta   90.00
_cell.angle_gamma   90.00
#
_symmetry.space_group_name_H-M   'P 1'
#
loop_
_entity.id
_entity.type
_entity.pdbx_description
1 polymer ?
#
loop_
_entity_poly.entity_id
_entity_poly.type
_entity_poly.pdbx_seq_one_letter_code
_entity_poly.pdbx_strand_id
1 'polypeptide(L)'
;RLQNRALPTFGFDADFQVESYLRHQGESFVQRFDPNSYLYVTRAMDYFDLAADYDGVLANAFRGSKTRFCVASFTSDWLFPTEDSRAIVHALNASGASVSFTEIDSDKGHDAFLLHEPELFAIAHGFLDSAAKAAGLPAARGR
;
A
#
# COMPACT_ATOMS: atom_id res chain seq x y z
N ARG A 1 -13.57 24.31 -7.77
CA ARG A 1 -13.66 25.79 -7.95
C ARG A 1 -12.88 26.16 -9.19
N LEU A 2 -13.44 27.00 -10.07
CA LEU A 2 -12.74 27.48 -11.26
C LEU A 2 -11.47 28.27 -10.87
N GLN A 3 -10.40 28.10 -11.64
CA GLN A 3 -9.15 28.83 -11.44
C GLN A 3 -9.22 30.16 -12.20
N ASN A 4 -9.19 31.27 -11.47
CA ASN A 4 -9.06 32.63 -12.02
C ASN A 4 -10.13 33.03 -13.07
N ARG A 5 -11.29 32.34 -13.13
CA ARG A 5 -12.33 32.55 -14.16
C ARG A 5 -13.76 32.30 -13.66
N ALA A 6 -14.72 32.86 -14.39
CA ALA A 6 -16.15 32.81 -14.08
C ALA A 6 -16.96 31.79 -14.90
N LEU A 7 -16.45 31.32 -16.04
CA LEU A 7 -17.12 30.36 -16.95
C LEU A 7 -16.14 29.25 -17.37
N PRO A 8 -16.60 27.99 -17.54
CA PRO A 8 -15.82 26.91 -18.15
C PRO A 8 -15.47 27.22 -19.61
N THR A 9 -14.36 26.69 -20.09
CA THR A 9 -13.93 26.76 -21.48
C THR A 9 -13.93 25.37 -22.11
N PHE A 10 -14.08 25.30 -23.43
CA PHE A 10 -14.00 24.02 -24.16
C PHE A 10 -12.60 23.78 -24.75
N GLY A 11 -11.58 24.39 -24.14
CA GLY A 11 -10.17 24.24 -24.53
C GLY A 11 -9.49 23.10 -23.76
N PHE A 12 -8.25 22.78 -24.13
CA PHE A 12 -7.44 21.76 -23.45
C PHE A 12 -6.71 22.29 -22.20
N ASP A 13 -6.95 23.54 -21.79
CA ASP A 13 -6.38 24.13 -20.59
C ASP A 13 -7.17 23.73 -19.33
N ALA A 14 -6.53 23.83 -18.16
CA ALA A 14 -7.19 23.55 -16.88
C ALA A 14 -8.15 24.68 -16.52
N ASP A 15 -9.43 24.35 -16.37
CA ASP A 15 -10.47 25.26 -15.89
C ASP A 15 -10.62 25.17 -14.36
N PHE A 16 -10.32 24.01 -13.78
CA PHE A 16 -10.44 23.74 -12.35
C PHE A 16 -9.07 23.54 -11.68
N GLN A 17 -8.98 23.92 -10.40
CA GLN A 17 -7.77 23.75 -9.58
C GLN A 17 -7.30 22.28 -9.52
N VAL A 18 -8.24 21.33 -9.47
CA VAL A 18 -7.92 19.90 -9.45
C VAL A 18 -7.27 19.45 -10.76
N GLU A 19 -7.69 19.98 -11.91
CA GLU A 19 -7.10 19.65 -13.21
C GLU A 19 -5.67 20.19 -13.30
N SER A 20 -5.46 21.41 -12.82
CA SER A 20 -4.13 22.04 -12.76
C SER A 20 -3.18 21.24 -11.86
N TYR A 21 -3.65 20.82 -10.68
CA TYR A 21 -2.90 19.96 -9.78
C TYR A 21 -2.53 18.62 -10.43
N LEU A 22 -3.52 17.90 -10.98
CA LEU A 22 -3.29 16.60 -11.61
C LEU A 22 -2.36 16.70 -12.82
N ARG A 23 -2.47 17.77 -13.62
CA ARG A 23 -1.56 18.04 -14.74
C ARG A 23 -0.13 18.24 -14.26
N HIS A 24 0.07 19.07 -13.24
CA HIS A 24 1.39 19.32 -12.67
C HIS A 24 2.04 18.05 -12.09
N GLN A 25 1.25 17.22 -11.38
CA GLN A 25 1.73 15.93 -10.87
C GLN A 25 2.07 14.96 -12.00
N GLY A 26 1.23 14.90 -13.04
CA GLY A 26 1.48 14.08 -14.24
C GLY A 26 2.75 14.49 -14.98
N GLU A 27 2.96 15.79 -15.19
CA GLU A 27 4.19 16.34 -15.78
C GLU A 27 5.43 15.99 -14.95
N SER A 28 5.33 16.12 -13.62
CA SER A 28 6.42 15.77 -12.71
C SER A 28 6.75 14.28 -12.70
N PHE A 29 5.76 13.41 -12.99
CA PHE A 29 5.95 11.98 -13.12
C PHE A 29 6.68 11.61 -14.43
N VAL A 30 6.19 12.10 -15.58
CA VAL A 30 6.77 11.76 -16.89
C VAL A 30 8.21 12.27 -17.06
N GLN A 31 8.62 13.28 -16.30
CA GLN A 31 10.02 13.74 -16.26
C GLN A 31 10.97 12.79 -15.53
N ARG A 32 10.45 11.90 -14.68
CA ARG A 32 11.24 11.06 -13.77
C ARG A 32 11.03 9.55 -13.98
N PHE A 33 10.11 9.16 -14.85
CA PHE A 33 9.75 7.77 -15.07
C PHE A 33 9.76 7.39 -16.55
N ASP A 34 10.41 6.28 -16.87
CA ASP A 34 10.48 5.75 -18.23
C ASP A 34 9.16 5.04 -18.61
N PRO A 35 8.54 5.39 -19.76
CA PRO A 35 7.28 4.78 -20.17
C PRO A 35 7.35 3.25 -20.35
N ASN A 36 8.46 2.71 -20.85
CA ASN A 36 8.58 1.26 -21.04
C ASN A 36 8.64 0.55 -19.67
N SER A 37 9.40 1.09 -18.74
CA SER A 37 9.48 0.60 -17.36
C SER A 37 8.11 0.60 -16.71
N TYR A 38 7.29 1.63 -16.95
CA TYR A 38 5.91 1.69 -16.47
C TYR A 38 5.06 0.53 -17.00
N LEU A 39 5.12 0.24 -18.32
CA LEU A 39 4.40 -0.88 -18.93
C LEU A 39 4.79 -2.24 -18.34
N TYR A 40 6.08 -2.45 -18.04
CA TYR A 40 6.54 -3.72 -17.49
C TYR A 40 6.17 -3.88 -16.01
N VAL A 41 6.29 -2.82 -15.20
CA VAL A 41 5.93 -2.87 -13.79
C VAL A 41 4.42 -3.08 -13.62
N THR A 42 3.58 -2.34 -14.36
CA THR A 42 2.12 -2.51 -14.25
C THR A 42 1.68 -3.90 -14.71
N ARG A 43 2.24 -4.43 -15.80
CA ARG A 43 1.97 -5.81 -16.22
C ARG A 43 2.41 -6.84 -15.19
N ALA A 44 3.56 -6.63 -14.54
CA ALA A 44 4.02 -7.53 -13.49
C ALA A 44 3.07 -7.51 -12.28
N MET A 45 2.54 -6.35 -11.92
CA MET A 45 1.52 -6.21 -10.87
C MET A 45 0.22 -6.94 -11.27
N ASP A 46 -0.29 -6.72 -12.48
CA ASP A 46 -1.54 -7.33 -12.95
C ASP A 46 -1.47 -8.85 -13.07
N TYR A 47 -0.29 -9.40 -13.37
CA TYR A 47 -0.11 -10.85 -13.58
C TYR A 47 0.30 -11.59 -12.31
N PHE A 48 0.52 -10.89 -11.20
CA PHE A 48 0.95 -11.53 -9.97
C PHE A 48 -0.21 -12.32 -9.34
N ASP A 49 -0.07 -13.64 -9.31
CA ASP A 49 -0.95 -14.54 -8.57
C ASP A 49 -0.08 -15.52 -7.75
N LEU A 50 0.09 -15.21 -6.46
CA LEU A 50 0.84 -16.08 -5.56
C LEU A 50 0.17 -17.43 -5.34
N ALA A 51 -1.16 -17.53 -5.43
CA ALA A 51 -1.86 -18.78 -5.18
C ALA A 51 -1.68 -19.75 -6.37
N ALA A 52 -1.59 -19.25 -7.59
CA ALA A 52 -1.36 -20.05 -8.80
C ALA A 52 -0.10 -20.92 -8.70
N ASP A 53 0.97 -20.41 -8.09
CA ASP A 53 2.23 -21.15 -7.87
C ASP A 53 2.10 -22.28 -6.82
N TYR A 54 0.98 -22.32 -6.09
CA TYR A 54 0.74 -23.25 -4.98
C TYR A 54 -0.63 -23.95 -5.09
N ASP A 55 -0.92 -24.48 -6.28
CA ASP A 55 -2.13 -25.25 -6.61
C ASP A 55 -3.44 -24.49 -6.37
N GLY A 56 -3.42 -23.16 -6.49
CA GLY A 56 -4.56 -22.28 -6.22
C GLY A 56 -4.89 -22.12 -4.73
N VAL A 57 -4.05 -22.61 -3.82
CA VAL A 57 -4.27 -22.54 -2.37
C VAL A 57 -3.23 -21.63 -1.73
N LEU A 58 -3.58 -20.37 -1.53
CA LEU A 58 -2.67 -19.33 -1.01
C LEU A 58 -1.97 -19.72 0.30
N ALA A 59 -2.65 -20.43 1.21
CA ALA A 59 -2.06 -20.88 2.48
C ALA A 59 -0.81 -21.78 2.30
N ASN A 60 -0.73 -22.51 1.18
CA ASN A 60 0.42 -23.36 0.89
C ASN A 60 1.70 -22.54 0.66
N ALA A 61 1.59 -21.31 0.16
CA ALA A 61 2.72 -20.40 -0.02
C ALA A 61 3.43 -20.03 1.30
N PHE A 62 2.73 -20.16 2.42
CA PHE A 62 3.22 -19.77 3.74
C PHE A 62 3.55 -20.95 4.66
N ARG A 63 3.41 -22.20 4.20
CA ARG A 63 3.67 -23.40 5.02
C ARG A 63 5.12 -23.45 5.50
N GLY A 64 5.31 -23.69 6.79
CA GLY A 64 6.63 -23.78 7.40
C GLY A 64 7.39 -22.44 7.49
N SER A 65 6.72 -21.32 7.19
CA SER A 65 7.31 -20.00 7.34
C SER A 65 7.70 -19.74 8.79
N LYS A 66 8.95 -19.30 8.99
CA LYS A 66 9.46 -18.83 10.29
C LYS A 66 9.29 -17.32 10.44
N THR A 67 8.75 -16.65 9.42
CA THR A 67 8.57 -15.20 9.38
C THR A 67 7.38 -14.81 10.25
N ARG A 68 7.54 -13.71 11.00
CA ARG A 68 6.41 -13.00 11.62
C ARG A 68 5.90 -11.98 10.61
N PHE A 69 4.60 -11.94 10.41
CA PHE A 69 3.94 -11.06 9.45
C PHE A 69 3.20 -9.94 10.18
N CYS A 70 3.22 -8.75 9.60
CA CYS A 70 2.36 -7.62 9.99
C CYS A 70 1.65 -7.15 8.73
N VAL A 71 0.33 -7.21 8.72
CA VAL A 71 -0.51 -6.77 7.62
C VAL A 71 -1.31 -5.57 8.09
N ALA A 72 -1.21 -4.46 7.37
CA ALA A 72 -1.98 -3.24 7.61
C ALA A 72 -2.78 -2.90 6.35
N SER A 73 -3.99 -2.40 6.54
CA SER A 73 -4.90 -1.95 5.48
C SER A 73 -5.52 -0.61 5.87
N PHE A 74 -6.07 0.13 4.90
CA PHE A 74 -6.73 1.42 5.14
C PHE A 74 -8.19 1.38 4.71
N THR A 75 -9.08 1.93 5.53
CA THR A 75 -10.55 1.88 5.31
C THR A 75 -11.01 2.49 3.99
N SER A 76 -10.25 3.46 3.43
CA SER A 76 -10.55 4.12 2.16
C SER A 76 -9.73 3.61 0.97
N ASP A 77 -8.89 2.58 1.12
CA ASP A 77 -8.14 2.03 -0.01
C ASP A 77 -9.09 1.25 -0.94
N TRP A 78 -9.27 1.80 -2.13
CA TRP A 78 -10.02 1.23 -3.24
C TRP A 78 -9.17 0.45 -4.26
N LEU A 79 -7.84 0.57 -4.22
CA LEU A 79 -6.92 -0.11 -5.12
C LEU A 79 -6.50 -1.47 -4.56
N PHE A 80 -6.24 -1.52 -3.25
CA PHE A 80 -6.01 -2.77 -2.50
C PHE A 80 -6.91 -2.80 -1.26
N PRO A 81 -8.19 -3.14 -1.43
CA PRO A 81 -9.18 -3.10 -0.36
C PRO A 81 -8.84 -3.98 0.85
N THR A 82 -9.43 -3.66 2.00
CA THR A 82 -9.20 -4.41 3.23
C THR A 82 -9.54 -5.91 3.08
N GLU A 83 -10.55 -6.27 2.29
CA GLU A 83 -10.91 -7.67 2.04
C GLU A 83 -9.75 -8.51 1.49
N ASP A 84 -8.92 -7.93 0.62
CA ASP A 84 -7.76 -8.63 0.04
C ASP A 84 -6.67 -8.84 1.09
N SER A 85 -6.46 -7.85 1.95
CA SER A 85 -5.57 -7.98 3.12
C SER A 85 -6.06 -9.05 4.09
N ARG A 86 -7.37 -9.15 4.33
CA ARG A 86 -7.97 -10.20 5.16
C ARG A 86 -7.78 -11.58 4.52
N ALA A 87 -7.89 -11.71 3.20
CA ALA A 87 -7.61 -12.96 2.50
C ALA A 87 -6.17 -13.46 2.74
N ILE A 88 -5.18 -12.55 2.69
CA ILE A 88 -3.78 -12.87 3.04
C ILE A 88 -3.65 -13.32 4.49
N VAL A 89 -4.28 -12.61 5.43
CA VAL A 89 -4.26 -12.93 6.87
C VAL A 89 -4.91 -14.29 7.14
N HIS A 90 -6.01 -14.62 6.46
CA HIS A 90 -6.64 -15.94 6.57
C HIS A 90 -5.72 -17.05 6.05
N ALA A 91 -5.04 -16.84 4.92
CA ALA A 91 -4.07 -17.80 4.40
C ALA A 91 -2.88 -18.02 5.34
N LEU A 92 -2.32 -16.94 5.91
CA LEU A 92 -1.24 -16.99 6.89
C LEU A 92 -1.66 -17.74 8.17
N ASN A 93 -2.86 -17.46 8.69
CA ASN A 93 -3.38 -18.19 9.85
C ASN A 93 -3.60 -19.67 9.54
N ALA A 94 -4.17 -19.99 8.37
CA ALA A 94 -4.39 -21.37 7.94
C ALA A 94 -3.09 -22.16 7.75
N SER A 95 -1.97 -21.49 7.44
CA SER A 95 -0.65 -22.12 7.34
C SER A 95 0.09 -22.25 8.68
N GLY A 96 -0.50 -21.74 9.77
CA GLY A 96 0.12 -21.68 11.10
C GLY A 96 1.19 -20.60 11.25
N ALA A 97 1.26 -19.63 10.33
CA ALA A 97 2.20 -18.52 10.43
C ALA A 97 1.78 -17.52 11.51
N SER A 98 2.76 -16.84 12.12
CA SER A 98 2.49 -15.75 13.07
C SER A 98 2.17 -14.48 12.30
N VAL A 99 0.92 -13.99 12.40
CA VAL A 99 0.46 -12.78 11.73
C VAL A 99 -0.25 -11.84 12.70
N SER A 100 0.06 -10.55 12.61
CA SER A 100 -0.73 -9.46 13.17
C SER A 100 -1.46 -8.75 12.03
N PHE A 101 -2.71 -8.36 12.26
CA PHE A 101 -3.51 -7.59 11.30
C PHE A 101 -4.10 -6.35 11.95
N THR A 102 -4.10 -5.24 11.22
CA THR A 102 -4.78 -4.00 11.59
C THR A 102 -5.46 -3.38 10.38
N GLU A 103 -6.59 -2.72 10.63
CA GLU A 103 -7.30 -1.89 9.67
C GLU A 103 -7.30 -0.47 10.24
N ILE A 104 -6.65 0.45 9.52
CA ILE A 104 -6.41 1.83 9.94
C ILE A 104 -7.46 2.71 9.29
N ASP A 105 -8.14 3.53 10.11
CA ASP A 105 -9.08 4.50 9.57
C ASP A 105 -8.33 5.69 8.95
N SER A 106 -8.46 5.88 7.65
CA SER A 106 -7.80 6.96 6.91
C SER A 106 -8.68 7.39 5.74
N ASP A 107 -8.65 8.68 5.40
CA ASP A 107 -9.31 9.28 4.24
C ASP A 107 -8.38 9.45 3.03
N LYS A 108 -7.15 8.93 3.13
CA LYS A 108 -6.07 9.16 2.14
C LYS A 108 -5.93 8.04 1.11
N GLY A 109 -6.81 7.04 1.15
CA GLY A 109 -6.81 5.90 0.23
C GLY A 109 -5.51 5.10 0.27
N HIS A 110 -5.12 4.58 -0.89
CA HIS A 110 -3.90 3.80 -1.04
C HIS A 110 -2.63 4.56 -0.62
N ASP A 111 -2.55 5.86 -0.93
CA ASP A 111 -1.37 6.66 -0.64
C ASP A 111 -1.18 6.94 0.86
N ALA A 112 -2.10 6.50 1.73
CA ALA A 112 -2.00 6.69 3.18
C ALA A 112 -0.63 6.25 3.74
N PHE A 113 -0.06 5.13 3.27
CA PHE A 113 1.25 4.66 3.76
C PHE A 113 2.44 5.56 3.38
N LEU A 114 2.29 6.45 2.39
CA LEU A 114 3.30 7.43 1.99
C LEU A 114 3.12 8.77 2.71
N LEU A 115 2.01 8.95 3.42
CA LEU A 115 1.62 10.20 4.06
C LEU A 115 1.77 10.10 5.57
N HIS A 116 1.44 11.19 6.26
CA HIS A 116 1.48 11.19 7.71
C HIS A 116 0.32 10.37 8.28
N GLU A 117 0.64 9.14 8.71
CA GLU A 117 -0.24 8.20 9.39
C GLU A 117 0.37 7.75 10.73
N PRO A 118 0.13 8.48 11.84
CA PRO A 118 0.71 8.16 13.15
C PRO A 118 0.42 6.74 13.63
N GLU A 119 -0.78 6.23 13.35
CA GLU A 119 -1.19 4.89 13.74
C GLU A 119 -0.38 3.81 13.00
N LEU A 120 -0.18 3.96 11.69
CA LEU A 120 0.68 3.07 10.91
C LEU A 120 2.09 3.01 11.49
N PHE A 121 2.70 4.18 11.76
CA PHE A 121 4.06 4.24 12.29
C PHE A 121 4.15 3.63 13.69
N ALA A 122 3.19 3.89 14.58
CA ALA A 122 3.16 3.31 15.92
C ALA A 122 3.07 1.77 15.87
N ILE A 123 2.24 1.24 14.97
CA ILE A 123 2.08 -0.21 14.77
C ILE A 123 3.36 -0.83 14.20
N ALA A 124 3.96 -0.20 13.19
CA ALA A 124 5.21 -0.66 12.60
C ALA A 124 6.35 -0.67 13.63
N HIS A 125 6.48 0.39 14.45
CA HIS A 125 7.45 0.44 15.53
C HIS A 125 7.21 -0.66 16.57
N GLY A 126 5.98 -0.80 17.08
CA GLY A 126 5.66 -1.83 18.06
C GLY A 126 5.90 -3.26 17.54
N PHE A 127 5.59 -3.52 16.27
CA PHE A 127 5.86 -4.81 15.63
C PHE A 127 7.36 -5.09 15.51
N LEU A 128 8.14 -4.13 15.02
CA LEU A 128 9.58 -4.28 14.85
C LEU A 128 10.31 -4.39 16.20
N ASP A 129 9.92 -3.62 17.22
CA ASP A 129 10.50 -3.70 18.56
C ASP A 129 10.20 -5.06 19.22
N SER A 130 8.97 -5.56 19.05
CA SER A 130 8.60 -6.91 19.48
C SER A 130 9.43 -7.98 18.77
N ALA A 131 9.68 -7.83 17.47
CA ALA A 131 10.52 -8.74 16.69
C ALA A 131 11.98 -8.69 17.13
N ALA A 132 12.54 -7.50 17.33
CA ALA A 132 13.90 -7.28 17.83
C ALA A 132 14.09 -7.91 19.21
N LYS A 133 13.16 -7.68 20.14
CA LYS A 133 13.18 -8.28 21.48
C LYS A 133 13.13 -9.81 21.42
N ALA A 134 12.27 -10.39 20.57
CA ALA A 134 12.19 -11.83 20.38
C ALA A 134 13.48 -12.42 19.79
N ALA A 135 14.21 -11.64 18.99
CA ALA A 135 15.52 -12.00 18.45
C ALA A 135 16.69 -11.73 19.42
N GLY A 136 16.44 -11.21 20.63
CA GLY A 136 17.47 -10.86 21.61
C GLY A 136 18.28 -9.61 21.25
N LEU A 137 17.79 -8.78 20.34
CA LEU A 137 18.42 -7.51 19.98
C LEU A 137 18.11 -6.44 21.04
N PRO A 138 19.05 -5.53 21.32
CA PRO A 138 18.82 -4.43 22.25
C PRO A 138 17.72 -3.50 21.72
N ALA A 139 16.98 -2.87 22.63
CA ALA A 139 16.01 -1.84 22.26
C ALA A 139 16.72 -0.73 21.45
N ALA A 140 16.05 -0.25 20.40
CA ALA A 140 16.55 0.90 19.65
C ALA A 140 16.77 2.06 20.63
N ARG A 141 17.99 2.63 20.63
CA ARG A 141 18.24 3.85 21.41
C ARG A 141 17.36 4.94 20.81
N GLY A 142 16.40 5.43 21.59
CA GLY A 142 15.50 6.51 21.17
C GLY A 142 16.29 7.69 20.61
N ARG A 143 15.82 8.23 19.50
CA ARG A 143 16.21 9.55 19.01
C ARG A 143 15.27 10.59 19.58
#